data_AF-A0A2A4ESJ0-F1
#
_entry.id   AF-A0A2A4ESJ0-F1
#
_cell.length_a   1.000
_cell.length_b   1.000
_cell.length_c   1.000
_cell.angle_alpha   90.00
_cell.angle_beta   90.00
_cell.angle_gamma   90.00
#
_symmetry.space_group_name_H-M   'P 1'
#
loop_
_entity.id
_entity.type
_entity.pdbx_description
1 polymer ?
#
loop_
_entity_poly.entity_id
_entity_poly.type
_entity_poly.pdbx_seq_one_letter_code
_entity_poly.pdbx_strand_id
1 'polypeptide(L)'
;MPLRPTGDRRRADSIRDVVDAFTRLRGSVARFVETLARSRGVELSIDIKGSPSFSVLLSSLRSQAEQADFPRLSDLNAFIERAALAEALRDVIFQSPAVDQSVLREAAAALDRLDAAFIALCIGHVLERYAQSGAPAASMV
;
A
#
# COMPACT_ATOMS: atom_id res chain seq x y z
N MET A 1 -5.27 -39.19 18.15
CA MET A 1 -4.31 -38.24 17.54
C MET A 1 -4.34 -36.96 18.38
N PRO A 2 -3.25 -36.58 19.07
CA PRO A 2 -3.26 -35.42 19.94
C PRO A 2 -3.17 -34.13 19.12
N LEU A 3 -3.99 -33.15 19.48
CA LEU A 3 -4.03 -31.79 18.90
C LEU A 3 -2.64 -31.16 19.00
N ARG A 4 -2.16 -30.48 17.94
CA ARG A 4 -0.94 -29.65 17.95
C ARG A 4 -1.33 -28.17 18.10
N PRO A 5 -1.76 -27.70 19.29
CA PRO A 5 -2.45 -26.41 19.42
C PRO A 5 -1.48 -25.24 19.24
N THR A 6 -0.20 -25.46 19.57
CA THR A 6 0.86 -24.43 19.54
C THR A 6 1.35 -24.14 18.13
N GLY A 7 1.38 -25.16 17.25
CA GLY A 7 1.74 -24.99 15.85
C GLY A 7 0.65 -24.25 15.08
N ASP A 8 -0.60 -24.61 15.33
CA ASP A 8 -1.77 -23.98 14.71
C ASP A 8 -1.93 -22.51 15.15
N ARG A 9 -1.68 -22.21 16.44
CA ARG A 9 -1.71 -20.82 16.94
C ARG A 9 -0.64 -19.95 16.30
N ARG A 10 0.61 -20.43 16.26
CA ARG A 10 1.72 -19.70 15.64
C ARG A 10 1.50 -19.42 14.15
N ARG A 11 0.88 -20.37 13.43
CA ARG A 11 0.49 -20.18 12.03
C ARG A 11 -0.64 -19.16 11.90
N ALA A 12 -1.65 -19.22 12.76
CA ALA A 12 -2.72 -18.23 12.79
C ALA A 12 -2.20 -16.81 13.05
N ASP A 13 -1.24 -16.65 13.96
CA ASP A 13 -0.58 -15.36 14.22
C ASP A 13 0.14 -14.86 12.96
N SER A 14 0.90 -15.72 12.26
CA SER A 14 1.58 -15.32 11.02
C SER A 14 0.63 -15.00 9.86
N ILE A 15 -0.54 -15.67 9.79
CA ILE A 15 -1.60 -15.30 8.85
C ILE A 15 -2.14 -13.90 9.17
N ARG A 16 -2.40 -13.62 10.46
CA ARG A 16 -2.86 -12.31 10.91
C ARG A 16 -1.84 -11.23 10.55
N ASP A 17 -0.55 -11.47 10.76
CA ASP A 17 0.51 -10.52 10.41
C ASP A 17 0.48 -10.14 8.92
N VAL A 18 0.28 -11.14 8.03
CA VAL A 18 0.15 -10.90 6.58
C VAL A 18 -1.09 -10.06 6.25
N VAL A 19 -2.24 -10.39 6.85
CA VAL A 19 -3.50 -9.65 6.63
C VAL A 19 -3.37 -8.21 7.13
N ASP A 20 -2.79 -8.01 8.31
CA ASP A 20 -2.59 -6.70 8.92
C ASP A 20 -1.62 -5.86 8.07
N ALA A 21 -0.50 -6.43 7.62
CA ALA A 21 0.46 -5.75 6.73
C ALA A 21 -0.18 -5.35 5.40
N PHE A 22 -0.97 -6.24 4.78
CA PHE A 22 -1.69 -5.92 3.55
C PHE A 22 -2.75 -4.83 3.76
N THR A 23 -3.46 -4.88 4.89
CA THR A 23 -4.48 -3.88 5.25
C THR A 23 -3.84 -2.50 5.47
N ARG A 24 -2.66 -2.45 6.11
CA ARG A 24 -1.86 -1.22 6.25
C ARG A 24 -1.46 -0.66 4.88
N LEU A 25 -0.85 -1.48 4.02
CA LEU A 25 -0.46 -1.09 2.67
C LEU A 25 -1.64 -0.50 1.87
N ARG A 26 -2.76 -1.22 1.86
CA ARG A 26 -3.98 -0.79 1.18
C ARG A 26 -4.50 0.54 1.75
N GLY A 27 -4.48 0.70 3.07
CA GLY A 27 -4.87 1.94 3.74
C GLY A 27 -3.95 3.11 3.39
N SER A 28 -2.65 2.89 3.29
CA SER A 28 -1.68 3.90 2.83
C SER A 28 -1.98 4.35 1.40
N VAL A 29 -2.18 3.39 0.48
CA VAL A 29 -2.53 3.69 -0.91
C VAL A 29 -3.83 4.50 -1.00
N ALA A 30 -4.88 4.09 -0.28
CA ALA A 30 -6.17 4.79 -0.31
C ALA A 30 -6.06 6.24 0.15
N ARG A 31 -5.38 6.48 1.28
CA ARG A 31 -5.13 7.85 1.78
C ARG A 31 -4.35 8.69 0.79
N PHE A 32 -3.37 8.10 0.09
CA PHE A 32 -2.58 8.85 -0.88
C PHE A 32 -3.38 9.19 -2.14
N VAL A 33 -4.23 8.27 -2.63
CA VAL A 33 -5.17 8.55 -3.73
C VAL A 33 -6.09 9.73 -3.38
N GLU A 34 -6.66 9.72 -2.16
CA GLU A 34 -7.46 10.84 -1.64
C GLU A 34 -6.66 12.15 -1.56
N THR A 35 -5.42 12.07 -1.10
CA THR A 35 -4.53 13.25 -0.98
C THR A 35 -4.24 13.85 -2.36
N LEU A 36 -3.92 13.01 -3.36
CA LEU A 36 -3.68 13.47 -4.73
C LEU A 36 -4.93 14.11 -5.33
N ALA A 37 -6.10 13.49 -5.20
CA ALA A 37 -7.35 14.05 -5.70
C ALA A 37 -7.71 15.38 -5.02
N ARG A 38 -7.58 15.45 -3.70
CA ARG A 38 -7.80 16.69 -2.93
C ARG A 38 -6.84 17.80 -3.34
N SER A 39 -5.57 17.49 -3.57
CA SER A 39 -4.57 18.48 -4.02
C SER A 39 -4.92 19.09 -5.39
N ARG A 40 -5.75 18.40 -6.18
CA ARG A 40 -6.24 18.84 -7.49
C ARG A 40 -7.66 19.43 -7.45
N GLY A 41 -8.29 19.50 -6.27
CA GLY A 41 -9.67 19.97 -6.13
C GLY A 41 -10.72 19.03 -6.73
N VAL A 42 -10.39 17.75 -6.91
CA VAL A 42 -11.29 16.72 -7.46
C VAL A 42 -11.89 15.91 -6.30
N GLU A 43 -13.21 15.78 -6.25
CA GLU A 43 -13.84 14.74 -5.43
C GLU A 43 -13.68 13.38 -6.11
N LEU A 44 -13.18 12.39 -5.37
CA LEU A 44 -13.12 11.03 -5.86
C LEU A 44 -14.53 10.43 -5.94
N SER A 45 -14.93 10.03 -7.14
CA SER A 45 -16.17 9.25 -7.36
C SER A 45 -16.01 7.78 -6.97
N ILE A 46 -14.82 7.35 -6.55
CA ILE A 46 -14.60 5.99 -6.05
C ILE A 46 -15.29 5.91 -4.70
N ASP A 47 -16.27 5.02 -4.57
CA ASP A 47 -16.84 4.70 -3.28
C ASP A 47 -15.81 3.92 -2.45
N ILE A 48 -14.87 4.64 -1.84
CA ILE A 48 -13.88 4.07 -0.93
C ILE A 48 -14.60 3.44 0.29
N LYS A 49 -15.87 3.80 0.56
CA LYS A 49 -16.70 3.17 1.58
C LYS A 49 -17.14 1.75 1.18
N GLY A 50 -17.23 1.45 -0.11
CA GLY A 50 -17.54 0.13 -0.67
C GLY A 50 -16.38 -0.86 -0.68
N SER A 51 -15.20 -0.50 -0.17
CA SER A 51 -13.97 -1.32 -0.21
C SER A 51 -13.64 -1.82 -1.64
N PRO A 52 -13.19 -0.93 -2.56
CA PRO A 52 -12.85 -1.30 -3.94
C PRO A 52 -11.80 -2.40 -4.01
N SER A 53 -11.69 -3.23 -5.05
CA SER A 53 -10.55 -4.17 -5.13
C SER A 53 -9.21 -3.43 -5.08
N PHE A 54 -8.14 -4.08 -4.60
CA PHE A 54 -6.83 -3.41 -4.52
C PHE A 54 -6.30 -3.07 -5.91
N SER A 55 -6.56 -3.92 -6.91
CA SER A 55 -6.31 -3.62 -8.33
C SER A 55 -7.00 -2.32 -8.83
N VAL A 56 -8.26 -2.07 -8.45
CA VAL A 56 -8.97 -0.82 -8.79
C VAL A 56 -8.31 0.37 -8.08
N LEU A 57 -7.89 0.17 -6.82
CA LEU A 57 -7.20 1.19 -6.06
C LEU A 57 -5.84 1.56 -6.68
N LEU A 58 -5.06 0.57 -7.12
CA LEU A 58 -3.78 0.78 -7.80
C LEU A 58 -3.96 1.47 -9.17
N SER A 59 -4.99 1.10 -9.91
CA SER A 59 -5.33 1.76 -11.19
C SER A 59 -5.69 3.23 -10.97
N SER A 60 -6.39 3.51 -9.88
CA SER A 60 -6.77 4.87 -9.49
C SER A 60 -5.55 5.68 -9.02
N LEU A 61 -4.63 5.08 -8.26
CA LEU A 61 -3.35 5.68 -7.89
C LEU A 61 -2.56 6.10 -9.12
N ARG A 62 -2.43 5.21 -10.11
CA ARG A 62 -1.74 5.53 -11.36
C ARG A 62 -2.37 6.72 -12.06
N SER A 63 -3.69 6.67 -12.26
CA SER A 63 -4.42 7.74 -12.95
C SER A 63 -4.31 9.09 -12.23
N GLN A 64 -4.45 9.10 -10.90
CA GLN A 64 -4.31 10.33 -10.13
C GLN A 64 -2.88 10.88 -10.14
N ALA A 65 -1.87 10.01 -10.11
CA ALA A 65 -0.47 10.44 -10.17
C ALA A 65 -0.08 11.00 -11.55
N GLU A 66 -0.54 10.37 -12.64
CA GLU A 66 -0.38 10.88 -14.00
C GLU A 66 -1.01 12.27 -14.13
N GLN A 67 -2.23 12.46 -13.63
CA GLN A 67 -2.92 13.74 -13.69
C GLN A 67 -2.39 14.80 -12.71
N ALA A 68 -1.57 14.41 -11.74
CA ALA A 68 -0.93 15.30 -10.76
C ALA A 68 0.50 15.70 -11.17
N ASP A 69 0.96 15.28 -12.36
CA ASP A 69 2.34 15.42 -12.83
C ASP A 69 3.36 14.92 -11.80
N PHE A 70 3.12 13.71 -11.27
CA PHE A 70 3.96 13.12 -10.23
C PHE A 70 5.42 12.99 -10.72
N PRO A 71 6.42 13.67 -10.10
CA PRO A 71 7.76 13.76 -10.65
C PRO A 71 8.50 12.42 -10.80
N ARG A 72 8.20 11.46 -9.92
CA ARG A 72 8.81 10.12 -9.87
C ARG A 72 7.85 9.03 -10.34
N LEU A 73 7.13 9.28 -11.43
CA LEU A 73 6.08 8.39 -11.93
C LEU A 73 6.62 6.98 -12.27
N SER A 74 7.86 6.86 -12.73
CA SER A 74 8.53 5.57 -12.96
C SER A 74 8.62 4.72 -11.69
N ASP A 75 9.02 5.34 -10.58
CA ASP A 75 9.19 4.66 -9.30
C ASP A 75 7.83 4.26 -8.71
N LEU A 76 6.81 5.09 -8.94
CA LEU A 76 5.43 4.80 -8.56
C LEU A 76 4.87 3.61 -9.35
N ASN A 77 5.10 3.56 -10.67
CA ASN A 77 4.68 2.44 -11.50
C ASN A 77 5.38 1.14 -11.07
N ALA A 78 6.68 1.18 -10.77
CA ALA A 78 7.41 0.03 -10.24
C ALA A 78 6.90 -0.41 -8.85
N PHE A 79 6.40 0.52 -8.03
CA PHE A 79 5.68 0.18 -6.80
C PHE A 79 4.34 -0.51 -7.10
N ILE A 80 3.55 0.03 -8.03
CA ILE A 80 2.23 -0.51 -8.40
C ILE A 80 2.34 -1.96 -8.90
N GLU A 81 3.33 -2.25 -9.74
CA GLU A 81 3.59 -3.61 -10.23
C GLU A 81 3.93 -4.57 -9.08
N ARG A 82 4.82 -4.15 -8.17
CA ARG A 82 5.17 -4.95 -6.98
C ARG A 82 3.97 -5.16 -6.04
N ALA A 83 3.11 -4.16 -5.89
CA ALA A 83 1.90 -4.26 -5.09
C ALA A 83 0.87 -5.23 -5.70
N ALA A 84 0.70 -5.21 -7.02
CA ALA A 84 -0.16 -6.16 -7.73
C ALA A 84 0.36 -7.60 -7.60
N LEU A 85 1.68 -7.80 -7.71
CA LEU A 85 2.29 -9.12 -7.48
C LEU A 85 2.11 -9.59 -6.04
N ALA A 86 2.22 -8.70 -5.06
CA ALA A 86 1.99 -9.02 -3.66
C ALA A 86 0.54 -9.44 -3.38
N GLU A 87 -0.45 -8.81 -4.03
CA GLU A 87 -1.86 -9.23 -3.97
C GLU A 87 -2.05 -10.63 -4.56
N ALA A 88 -1.49 -10.91 -5.74
CA ALA A 88 -1.58 -12.23 -6.35
C ALA A 88 -0.92 -13.32 -5.49
N LEU A 89 0.24 -13.04 -4.90
CA LEU A 89 0.94 -13.96 -4.01
C LEU A 89 0.14 -14.23 -2.73
N ARG A 90 -0.48 -13.19 -2.16
CA ARG A 90 -1.38 -13.30 -1.01
C ARG A 90 -2.52 -14.29 -1.29
N ASP A 91 -3.16 -14.16 -2.45
CA ASP A 91 -4.28 -15.03 -2.83
C ASP A 91 -3.84 -16.50 -2.97
N VAL A 92 -2.68 -16.75 -3.57
CA VAL A 92 -2.09 -18.10 -3.65
C VAL A 92 -1.77 -18.66 -2.27
N ILE A 93 -1.19 -17.85 -1.38
CA ILE A 93 -0.84 -18.26 -0.01
C ILE A 93 -2.10 -18.66 0.77
N PHE A 94 -3.18 -17.90 0.66
CA PHE A 94 -4.42 -18.19 1.39
C PHE A 94 -5.23 -19.36 0.81
N GLN A 95 -5.04 -19.68 -0.47
CA GLN A 95 -5.66 -20.85 -1.09
C GLN A 95 -4.95 -22.17 -0.74
N SER A 96 -3.71 -22.13 -0.26
CA SER A 96 -2.95 -23.33 0.09
C SER A 96 -2.84 -23.54 1.61
N PRO A 97 -3.44 -24.62 2.16
CA PRO A 97 -3.33 -24.93 3.58
C PRO A 97 -1.92 -25.39 3.99
N ALA A 98 -1.06 -25.73 3.03
CA ALA A 98 0.28 -26.27 3.25
C ALA A 98 1.39 -25.21 3.32
N VAL A 99 1.07 -23.91 3.28
CA VAL A 99 2.10 -22.86 3.35
C VAL A 99 2.77 -22.84 4.72
N ASP A 100 4.10 -22.93 4.69
CA ASP A 100 4.97 -22.90 5.86
C ASP A 100 4.95 -21.54 6.58
N GLN A 101 5.16 -21.59 7.90
CA GLN A 101 5.19 -20.38 8.73
C GLN A 101 6.30 -19.39 8.33
N SER A 102 7.46 -19.88 7.90
CA SER A 102 8.56 -19.02 7.44
C SER A 102 8.16 -18.20 6.21
N VAL A 103 7.41 -18.81 5.28
CA VAL A 103 6.90 -18.14 4.08
C VAL A 103 5.90 -17.05 4.46
N LEU A 104 5.00 -17.32 5.42
CA LEU A 104 4.05 -16.32 5.92
C LEU A 104 4.77 -15.11 6.56
N ARG A 105 5.81 -15.35 7.37
CA ARG A 105 6.59 -14.28 7.98
C ARG A 105 7.35 -13.44 6.95
N GLU A 106 7.94 -14.09 5.96
CA GLU A 106 8.65 -13.37 4.89
C GLU A 106 7.66 -12.55 4.05
N ALA A 107 6.47 -13.08 3.76
CA ALA A 107 5.41 -12.36 3.07
C ALA A 107 4.98 -11.10 3.85
N ALA A 108 4.76 -11.21 5.17
CA ALA A 108 4.44 -10.07 6.02
C ALA A 108 5.57 -9.01 6.00
N ALA A 109 6.83 -9.44 6.16
CA ALA A 109 7.98 -8.55 6.12
C ALA A 109 8.15 -7.87 4.75
N ALA A 110 7.87 -8.58 3.65
CA ALA A 110 7.90 -8.01 2.31
C ALA A 110 6.80 -6.95 2.11
N LEU A 111 5.59 -7.19 2.64
CA LEU A 111 4.50 -6.21 2.62
C LEU A 111 4.83 -4.95 3.42
N ASP A 112 5.40 -5.09 4.63
CA ASP A 112 5.80 -3.95 5.45
C ASP A 112 6.93 -3.14 4.78
N ARG A 113 7.91 -3.81 4.15
CA ARG A 113 8.95 -3.12 3.35
C ARG A 113 8.37 -2.38 2.15
N LEU A 114 7.36 -2.96 1.51
CA LEU A 114 6.68 -2.35 0.37
C LEU A 114 5.87 -1.11 0.79
N ASP A 115 5.17 -1.18 1.92
CA ASP A 115 4.44 -0.04 2.51
C ASP A 115 5.39 1.09 2.92
N ALA A 116 6.51 0.77 3.59
CA ALA A 116 7.52 1.75 3.96
C ALA A 116 8.12 2.45 2.73
N ALA A 117 8.43 1.69 1.67
CA ALA A 117 8.93 2.25 0.41
C ALA A 117 7.91 3.17 -0.27
N PHE A 118 6.62 2.80 -0.21
CA PHE A 118 5.53 3.63 -0.73
C PHE A 118 5.40 4.95 0.03
N ILE A 119 5.37 4.89 1.37
CA ILE A 119 5.28 6.08 2.22
C ILE A 119 6.45 7.02 1.95
N ALA A 120 7.68 6.49 1.81
CA ALA A 120 8.85 7.29 1.47
C ALA A 120 8.70 7.99 0.11
N LEU A 121 8.15 7.30 -0.89
CA LEU A 121 7.88 7.88 -2.22
C LEU A 121 6.82 8.99 -2.15
N CYS A 122 5.74 8.78 -1.39
CA CYS A 122 4.69 9.76 -1.15
C CYS A 122 5.21 11.02 -0.45
N ILE A 123 6.02 10.86 0.60
CA ILE A 123 6.65 11.97 1.31
C ILE A 123 7.58 12.74 0.37
N GLY A 124 8.40 12.03 -0.41
CA GLY A 124 9.27 12.65 -1.41
C GLY A 124 8.51 13.55 -2.38
N HIS A 125 7.39 13.06 -2.92
CA HIS A 125 6.51 13.84 -3.80
C HIS A 125 5.99 15.11 -3.13
N VAL A 126 5.48 15.00 -1.89
CA VAL A 126 4.97 16.17 -1.15
C VAL A 126 6.07 17.21 -0.94
N LEU A 127 7.26 16.79 -0.52
CA LEU A 127 8.41 17.68 -0.32
C LEU A 127 8.88 18.36 -1.61
N GLU A 128 8.97 17.62 -2.72
CA GLU A 128 9.31 18.17 -4.03
C GLU A 128 8.28 19.22 -4.48
N ARG A 129 6.98 18.95 -4.27
CA ARG A 129 5.91 19.89 -4.62
C ARG A 129 5.92 21.13 -3.73
N TYR A 130 6.24 21.01 -2.44
CA TYR A 130 6.46 22.16 -1.56
C TYR A 130 7.63 23.03 -2.05
N ALA A 131 8.75 22.43 -2.44
CA ALA A 131 9.91 23.16 -2.96
C ALA A 131 9.59 23.90 -4.27
N GLN A 132 8.81 23.27 -5.17
CA GLN A 132 8.40 23.87 -6.45
C GLN A 132 7.35 24.98 -6.31
N SER A 133 6.46 24.88 -5.30
CA SER A 133 5.41 25.88 -5.09
C SER A 133 5.94 27.21 -4.58
N GLY A 134 7.24 27.30 -4.27
CA GLY A 134 7.90 28.55 -3.89
C GLY A 134 7.28 29.24 -2.68
N ALA A 135 6.53 28.49 -1.84
CA ALA A 135 6.02 29.04 -0.60
C ALA A 135 7.26 29.44 0.21
N PRO A 136 7.47 30.74 0.49
CA PRO A 136 8.46 31.09 1.49
C PRO A 136 8.06 30.32 2.75
N ALA A 137 9.05 29.92 3.55
CA ALA A 137 8.82 29.72 4.96
C ALA A 137 8.15 31.01 5.46
N ALA A 138 6.81 31.04 5.45
CA ALA A 138 6.05 32.15 5.97
C ALA A 138 6.43 32.19 7.43
N SER A 139 7.16 33.26 7.77
CA SER A 139 7.63 33.62 9.09
C SER A 139 6.78 32.99 10.18
N MET A 140 7.33 31.98 10.85
CA MET A 140 6.89 31.73 12.21
C MET A 140 7.70 32.68 13.07
N VAL A 141 7.05 33.82 13.34
CA VAL A 141 7.33 34.78 14.40
C VAL A 141 7.45 34.06 15.74
#